data_AF-A0A6B0XC96-F1
#
_entry.id   AF-A0A6B0XC96-F1
#
_cell.length_a   1.000
_cell.length_b   1.000
_cell.length_c   1.000
_cell.angle_alpha   90.00
_cell.angle_beta   90.00
_cell.angle_gamma   90.00
#
_symmetry.space_group_name_H-M   'P 1'
#
loop_
_entity.id
_entity.type
_entity.pdbx_description
1 polymer ?
#
loop_
_entity_poly.entity_id
_entity_poly.type
_entity_poly.pdbx_seq_one_letter_code
_entity_poly.pdbx_strand_id
1 'polypeptide(L)'
;MNWAFLRDDVPEIEILQDFLAGRVFASVIDLHEDWESPGFYLYEMFGDRESLGREMVKRVARVCPINENAEIEGEVAVNGVIHPNMEVARRKYGEGIPIALFQRGHTGHLVTSETPTAQPMDVRVAAHLATIEVMVEANA
;
A
#
# COMPACT_ATOMS: atom_id res chain seq x y z
N MET A 1 11.02 8.10 6.88
CA MET A 1 10.34 7.27 7.91
C MET A 1 9.96 5.90 7.38
N ASN A 2 9.26 5.78 6.23
CA ASN A 2 8.76 4.49 5.75
C ASN A 2 9.80 3.36 5.61
N TRP A 3 11.05 3.66 5.27
CA TRP A 3 12.16 2.69 5.18
C TRP A 3 12.97 2.51 6.47
N ALA A 4 12.54 3.09 7.58
CA ALA A 4 13.29 3.13 8.83
C ALA A 4 12.91 2.01 9.82
N PHE A 5 12.14 0.99 9.41
CA PHE A 5 11.57 0.02 10.35
C PHE A 5 12.62 -0.71 11.23
N LEU A 6 13.86 -0.86 10.75
CA LEU A 6 14.95 -1.48 11.50
C LEU A 6 15.79 -0.51 12.35
N ARG A 7 15.47 0.79 12.32
CA ARG A 7 16.21 1.81 13.05
C ARG A 7 15.65 1.97 14.46
N ASP A 8 16.55 2.13 15.41
CA ASP A 8 16.31 2.36 16.84
C ASP A 8 16.56 3.82 17.24
N ASP A 9 16.74 4.72 16.26
CA ASP A 9 16.97 6.15 16.47
C ASP A 9 15.83 7.03 15.92
N VAL A 10 14.70 6.41 15.56
CA VAL A 10 13.50 7.09 15.05
C VAL A 10 12.33 6.83 16.00
N PRO A 11 11.94 7.80 16.85
CA PRO A 11 10.90 7.60 17.88
C PRO A 11 9.57 7.09 17.33
N GLU A 12 9.16 7.50 16.13
CA GLU A 12 7.93 7.03 15.50
C GLU A 12 7.99 5.54 15.15
N ILE A 13 9.18 5.01 14.83
CA ILE A 13 9.38 3.58 14.58
C ILE A 13 9.34 2.80 15.90
N GLU A 14 9.93 3.31 16.97
CA GLU A 14 9.84 2.68 18.30
C GLU A 14 8.38 2.57 18.76
N ILE A 15 7.62 3.67 18.66
CA ILE A 15 6.19 3.71 19.01
C ILE A 15 5.39 2.71 18.15
N LEU A 16 5.70 2.64 16.85
CA LEU A 16 5.06 1.69 15.96
C LEU A 16 5.39 0.24 16.35
N GLN A 17 6.66 -0.09 16.60
CA GLN A 17 7.07 -1.45 17.00
C GLN A 17 6.39 -1.88 18.31
N ASP A 18 6.34 -0.99 19.30
CA ASP A 18 5.63 -1.22 20.57
C ASP A 18 4.13 -1.43 20.35
N PHE A 19 3.52 -0.64 19.44
CA PHE A 19 2.11 -0.80 19.07
C PHE A 19 1.83 -2.14 18.38
N LEU A 20 2.77 -2.65 17.58
CA LEU A 20 2.63 -3.89 16.83
C LEU A 20 2.89 -5.14 17.69
N ALA A 21 3.58 -5.00 18.82
CA ALA A 21 3.98 -6.11 19.67
C ALA A 21 2.78 -6.98 20.10
N GLY A 22 2.80 -8.25 19.70
CA GLY A 22 1.75 -9.23 20.01
C GLY A 22 0.43 -9.01 19.28
N ARG A 23 0.37 -8.15 18.26
CA ARG A 23 -0.85 -7.85 17.50
C ARG A 23 -0.79 -8.38 16.07
N VAL A 24 -1.94 -8.85 15.62
CA VAL A 24 -2.22 -9.25 14.24
C VAL A 24 -3.52 -8.56 13.81
N PHE A 25 -3.51 -8.02 12.61
CA PHE A 25 -4.61 -7.29 12.00
C PHE A 25 -5.22 -8.10 10.86
N ALA A 26 -6.53 -7.94 10.65
CA ALA A 26 -7.22 -8.59 9.53
C ALA A 26 -6.66 -8.07 8.19
N SER A 27 -6.58 -6.76 8.05
CA SER A 27 -5.89 -6.11 6.93
C SER A 27 -5.21 -4.82 7.41
N VAL A 28 -4.23 -4.36 6.64
CA VAL A 28 -3.56 -3.07 6.83
C VAL A 28 -3.69 -2.28 5.53
N ILE A 29 -3.89 -0.97 5.66
CA ILE A 29 -3.78 -0.04 4.54
C ILE A 29 -2.77 1.06 4.90
N ASP A 30 -1.82 1.29 4.00
CA ASP A 30 -0.83 2.36 4.08
C ASP A 30 -1.13 3.37 2.98
N LEU A 31 -1.39 4.63 3.36
CA LEU A 31 -1.90 5.65 2.44
C LEU A 31 -0.77 6.61 2.10
N HIS A 32 -0.28 6.52 0.87
CA HIS A 32 0.81 7.31 0.34
C HIS A 32 0.38 8.19 -0.85
N GLU A 33 1.28 9.09 -1.24
CA GLU A 33 1.14 9.87 -2.45
C GLU A 33 2.44 9.85 -3.26
N ASP A 34 2.30 9.83 -4.59
CA ASP A 34 3.40 9.88 -5.54
C ASP A 34 3.31 11.17 -6.36
N TRP A 35 4.41 11.92 -6.41
CA TRP A 35 4.52 13.18 -7.14
C TRP A 35 4.94 13.02 -8.59
N GLU A 36 5.51 11.88 -8.97
CA GLU A 36 5.95 11.56 -10.33
C GLU A 36 4.88 10.80 -11.11
N SER A 37 3.98 10.09 -10.41
CA SER A 37 2.97 9.29 -11.08
C SER A 37 1.90 10.14 -11.79
N PRO A 38 1.54 9.78 -13.05
CA PRO A 38 0.46 10.44 -13.78
C PRO A 38 -0.95 10.05 -13.28
N GLY A 39 -1.07 9.06 -12.40
CA GLY A 39 -2.34 8.53 -11.92
C GLY A 39 -2.21 7.69 -10.65
N PHE A 40 -3.33 7.24 -10.11
CA PHE A 40 -3.38 6.36 -8.95
C PHE A 40 -2.86 4.97 -9.30
N TYR A 41 -2.14 4.37 -8.37
CA TYR A 41 -1.84 2.94 -8.37
C TYR A 41 -1.73 2.42 -6.93
N LEU A 42 -1.58 1.12 -6.76
CA LEU A 42 -1.36 0.52 -5.45
C LEU A 42 -0.42 -0.68 -5.52
N TYR A 43 0.26 -0.94 -4.41
CA TYR A 43 0.89 -2.23 -4.11
C TYR A 43 -0.06 -3.06 -3.25
N GLU A 44 -0.23 -4.34 -3.58
CA GLU A 44 -1.03 -5.26 -2.78
C GLU A 44 -0.25 -6.53 -2.45
N MET A 45 -0.20 -6.86 -1.16
CA MET A 45 0.25 -8.14 -0.62
C MET A 45 -0.93 -8.84 0.06
N PHE A 46 -1.29 -10.05 -0.34
CA PHE A 46 -2.55 -10.67 0.10
C PHE A 46 -2.44 -12.11 0.65
N GLY A 47 -1.23 -12.69 0.71
CA GLY A 47 -1.03 -14.03 1.29
C GLY A 47 -1.94 -15.08 0.66
N ASP A 48 -2.69 -15.81 1.50
CA ASP A 48 -3.70 -16.79 1.07
C ASP A 48 -5.11 -16.18 0.86
N ARG A 49 -5.27 -14.86 1.00
CA ARG A 49 -6.55 -14.16 0.78
C ARG A 49 -6.79 -13.88 -0.71
N GLU A 50 -7.99 -13.44 -1.06
CA GLU A 50 -8.26 -12.92 -2.41
C GLU A 50 -7.70 -11.51 -2.58
N SER A 51 -7.15 -11.23 -3.76
CA SER A 51 -6.72 -9.88 -4.14
C SER A 51 -7.94 -8.95 -4.30
N LEU A 52 -7.86 -7.77 -3.68
CA LEU A 52 -8.82 -6.68 -3.77
C LEU A 52 -8.37 -5.56 -4.71
N GLY A 53 -7.09 -5.54 -5.12
CA GLY A 53 -6.48 -4.44 -5.86
C GLY A 53 -7.27 -4.05 -7.12
N ARG A 54 -7.80 -5.03 -7.86
CA ARG A 54 -8.62 -4.76 -9.05
C ARG A 54 -9.93 -4.04 -8.73
N GLU A 55 -10.61 -4.42 -7.65
CA GLU A 55 -11.87 -3.74 -7.26
C GLU A 55 -11.57 -2.35 -6.69
N MET A 56 -10.48 -2.19 -5.93
CA MET A 56 -9.99 -0.89 -5.46
C MET A 56 -9.75 0.07 -6.62
N VAL A 57 -8.91 -0.31 -7.59
CA VAL A 57 -8.64 0.51 -8.78
C VAL A 57 -9.92 0.84 -9.54
N LYS A 58 -10.81 -0.13 -9.72
CA LYS A 58 -12.09 0.09 -10.42
C LYS A 58 -12.98 1.13 -9.74
N ARG A 59 -12.97 1.22 -8.40
CA ARG A 59 -13.69 2.28 -7.68
C ARG A 59 -12.96 3.61 -7.76
N VAL A 60 -11.65 3.60 -7.58
CA VAL A 60 -10.82 4.82 -7.69
C VAL A 60 -10.93 5.47 -9.06
N ALA A 61 -10.99 4.68 -10.14
CA ALA A 61 -11.12 5.16 -11.52
C ALA A 61 -12.36 6.04 -11.77
N ARG A 62 -13.34 6.02 -10.86
CA ARG A 62 -14.53 6.90 -10.94
C ARG A 62 -14.26 8.33 -10.47
N VAL A 63 -13.17 8.54 -9.73
CA VAL A 63 -12.85 9.82 -9.07
C VAL A 63 -11.44 10.33 -9.36
N CYS A 64 -10.49 9.45 -9.65
CA CYS A 64 -9.09 9.77 -9.90
C CYS A 64 -8.58 8.98 -11.13
N PRO A 65 -7.75 9.58 -12.01
CA PRO A 65 -7.11 8.82 -13.09
C PRO A 65 -6.25 7.70 -12.52
N ILE A 66 -6.11 6.60 -13.28
CA ILE A 66 -5.28 5.45 -12.93
C ILE A 66 -3.98 5.51 -13.72
N ASN A 67 -2.88 5.13 -13.10
CA ASN A 67 -1.62 4.91 -13.81
C ASN A 67 -1.71 3.58 -14.58
N GLU A 68 -1.88 3.67 -15.89
CA GLU A 68 -2.03 2.52 -16.80
C GLU A 68 -0.69 1.99 -17.35
N ASN A 69 0.45 2.52 -16.88
CA ASN A 69 1.75 2.03 -17.31
C ASN A 69 1.90 0.54 -16.95
N ALA A 70 2.48 -0.24 -17.86
CA ALA A 70 2.77 -1.65 -17.63
C ALA A 70 3.92 -1.88 -16.62
N GLU A 71 4.69 -0.83 -16.34
CA GLU A 71 5.76 -0.82 -15.35
C GLU A 71 5.69 0.50 -14.57
N ILE A 72 5.74 0.41 -13.24
CA ILE A 72 5.72 1.55 -12.30
C ILE A 72 6.81 1.31 -11.27
N GLU A 73 7.73 2.27 -11.08
CA GLU A 73 8.87 2.13 -10.16
C GLU A 73 9.74 0.87 -10.40
N GLY A 74 9.79 0.40 -11.64
CA GLY A 74 10.53 -0.82 -12.03
C GLY A 74 9.81 -2.14 -11.67
N GLU A 75 8.54 -2.08 -11.27
CA GLU A 75 7.70 -3.23 -10.98
C GLU A 75 6.61 -3.39 -12.05
N VAL A 76 6.28 -4.64 -12.38
CA VAL A 76 5.19 -4.94 -13.32
C VAL A 76 3.86 -4.51 -12.71
N ALA A 77 3.11 -3.70 -13.45
CA ALA A 77 1.80 -3.23 -13.06
C ALA A 77 0.74 -3.67 -14.07
N VAL A 78 -0.45 -4.01 -13.58
CA VAL A 78 -1.61 -4.36 -14.41
C VAL A 78 -2.76 -3.44 -14.02
N ASN A 79 -3.03 -2.44 -14.86
CA ASN A 79 -4.06 -1.44 -14.63
C ASN A 79 -3.93 -0.81 -13.23
N GLY A 80 -2.77 -0.24 -12.88
CA GLY A 80 -2.55 0.41 -11.59
C GLY A 80 -2.45 -0.52 -10.38
N VAL A 81 -2.40 -1.85 -10.56
CA VAL A 81 -2.18 -2.82 -9.47
C VAL A 81 -0.79 -3.44 -9.61
N ILE A 82 0.00 -3.37 -8.54
CA ILE A 82 1.29 -4.02 -8.41
C ILE A 82 1.20 -5.11 -7.34
N HIS A 83 1.65 -6.30 -7.67
CA HIS A 83 1.84 -7.40 -6.71
C HIS A 83 3.35 -7.60 -6.52
N PRO A 84 3.96 -6.90 -5.54
CA PRO A 84 5.41 -6.86 -5.43
C PRO A 84 5.98 -8.24 -5.09
N ASN A 85 7.10 -8.59 -5.72
CA ASN A 85 7.89 -9.73 -5.27
C ASN A 85 8.63 -9.36 -3.98
N MET A 86 8.11 -9.83 -2.85
CA MET A 86 8.60 -9.45 -1.52
C MET A 86 10.04 -9.89 -1.22
N GLU A 87 10.51 -10.97 -1.82
CA GLU A 87 11.90 -11.41 -1.67
C GLU A 87 12.85 -10.43 -2.39
N VAL A 88 12.45 -9.98 -3.59
CA VAL A 88 13.20 -8.98 -4.37
C VAL A 88 13.16 -7.61 -3.69
N ALA A 89 11.97 -7.15 -3.29
CA ALA A 89 11.80 -5.86 -2.63
C ALA A 89 12.64 -5.76 -1.35
N ARG A 90 12.61 -6.80 -0.50
CA ARG A 90 13.43 -6.85 0.72
C ARG A 90 14.93 -6.81 0.42
N ARG A 91 15.40 -7.56 -0.59
CA ARG A 91 16.82 -7.57 -0.99
C ARG A 91 17.29 -6.23 -1.55
N LYS A 92 16.43 -5.56 -2.32
CA LYS A 92 16.76 -4.33 -3.04
C LYS A 92 16.69 -3.10 -2.14
N TYR A 93 15.72 -3.05 -1.23
CA TYR A 93 15.40 -1.83 -0.47
C TYR A 93 15.45 -1.99 1.05
N GLY A 94 15.62 -3.22 1.56
CA GLY A 94 15.56 -3.51 3.00
C GLY A 94 14.13 -3.71 3.51
N GLU A 95 13.92 -3.55 4.82
CA GLU A 95 12.60 -3.69 5.46
C GLU A 95 11.98 -2.31 5.70
N GLY A 96 11.09 -1.89 4.79
CA GLY A 96 10.17 -0.78 5.05
C GLY A 96 8.97 -1.21 5.89
N ILE A 97 8.18 -0.24 6.37
CA ILE A 97 7.02 -0.50 7.25
C ILE A 97 6.03 -1.50 6.60
N PRO A 98 5.53 -1.30 5.36
CA PRO A 98 4.66 -2.27 4.69
C PRO A 98 5.26 -3.68 4.63
N ILE A 99 6.53 -3.77 4.25
CA ILE A 99 7.26 -5.03 4.10
C ILE A 99 7.32 -5.75 5.45
N ALA A 100 7.68 -5.02 6.52
CA ALA A 100 7.79 -5.57 7.86
C ALA A 100 6.44 -6.02 8.41
N LEU A 101 5.37 -5.24 8.22
CA LEU A 101 4.03 -5.60 8.67
C LEU A 101 3.56 -6.92 8.06
N PHE A 102 3.81 -7.11 6.76
CA PHE A 102 3.43 -8.35 6.07
C PHE A 102 4.36 -9.52 6.42
N GLN A 103 5.68 -9.36 6.26
CA GLN A 103 6.65 -10.46 6.43
C GLN A 103 6.80 -10.93 7.87
N ARG A 104 6.55 -10.06 8.86
CA ARG A 104 6.58 -10.42 10.29
C ARG A 104 5.24 -10.94 10.81
N GLY A 105 4.25 -11.10 9.94
CA GLY A 105 2.96 -11.73 10.28
C GLY A 105 2.01 -10.82 11.04
N HIS A 106 2.19 -9.50 11.01
CA HIS A 106 1.23 -8.57 11.60
C HIS A 106 -0.05 -8.45 10.76
N THR A 107 -0.02 -8.85 9.49
CA THR A 107 -1.21 -8.99 8.66
C THR A 107 -0.98 -10.00 7.54
N GLY A 108 -2.03 -10.70 7.13
CA GLY A 108 -2.05 -11.51 5.91
C GLY A 108 -2.49 -10.72 4.67
N HIS A 109 -2.84 -9.44 4.82
CA HIS A 109 -3.31 -8.59 3.71
C HIS A 109 -2.96 -7.12 3.94
N LEU A 110 -2.22 -6.54 3.02
CA LEU A 110 -1.75 -5.17 3.09
C LEU A 110 -1.85 -4.51 1.71
N VAL A 111 -2.36 -3.29 1.70
CA VAL A 111 -2.35 -2.42 0.53
C VAL A 111 -1.57 -1.15 0.84
N THR A 112 -0.67 -0.75 -0.05
CA THR A 112 -0.08 0.60 -0.06
C THR A 112 -0.67 1.34 -1.26
N SER A 113 -1.50 2.35 -1.02
CA SER A 113 -2.14 3.13 -2.09
C SER A 113 -1.34 4.39 -2.39
N GLU A 114 -1.18 4.75 -3.66
CA GLU A 114 -0.35 5.86 -4.11
C GLU A 114 -1.20 6.82 -4.96
N THR A 115 -1.64 7.94 -4.36
CA THR A 115 -2.40 8.96 -5.11
C THR A 115 -1.47 9.96 -5.81
N PRO A 116 -1.80 10.44 -7.02
CA PRO A 116 -0.96 11.39 -7.75
C PRO A 116 -1.07 12.78 -7.12
N THR A 117 0.04 13.32 -6.59
CA THR A 117 0.00 14.62 -5.88
C THR A 117 -0.43 15.79 -6.78
N ALA A 118 -0.26 15.65 -8.11
CA ALA A 118 -0.67 16.62 -9.12
C ALA A 118 -2.20 16.78 -9.24
N GLN A 119 -2.99 15.84 -8.70
CA GLN A 119 -4.44 15.96 -8.65
C GLN A 119 -4.89 16.85 -7.48
N PRO A 120 -6.08 17.48 -7.59
CA PRO A 120 -6.70 18.21 -6.49
C PRO A 120 -6.80 17.38 -5.19
N MET A 121 -6.67 18.04 -4.04
CA MET A 121 -6.70 17.37 -2.73
C MET A 121 -7.95 16.51 -2.53
N ASP A 122 -9.12 17.01 -2.92
CA ASP A 122 -10.39 16.29 -2.83
C ASP A 122 -10.42 15.02 -3.69
N VAL A 123 -9.81 15.04 -4.87
CA VAL A 123 -9.62 13.85 -5.73
C VAL A 123 -8.75 12.81 -5.04
N ARG A 124 -7.62 13.22 -4.45
CA ARG A 124 -6.69 12.32 -3.74
C ARG A 124 -7.34 11.70 -2.51
N VAL A 125 -8.05 12.52 -1.71
CA VAL A 125 -8.83 12.04 -0.56
C VAL A 125 -9.90 11.04 -1.01
N ALA A 126 -10.65 11.34 -2.07
CA ALA A 126 -11.68 10.43 -2.59
C ALA A 126 -11.09 9.09 -3.06
N ALA A 127 -9.91 9.09 -3.68
CA ALA A 127 -9.21 7.86 -4.08
C ALA A 127 -8.79 7.00 -2.88
N HIS A 128 -8.21 7.61 -1.83
CA HIS A 128 -7.90 6.90 -0.59
C HIS A 128 -9.15 6.33 0.07
N LEU A 129 -10.23 7.11 0.19
CA LEU A 129 -11.49 6.65 0.77
C LEU A 129 -12.07 5.46 0.00
N ALA A 130 -12.08 5.51 -1.34
CA ALA A 130 -12.53 4.39 -2.16
C ALA A 130 -11.72 3.11 -1.93
N THR A 131 -10.42 3.23 -1.66
CA THR A 131 -9.55 2.09 -1.31
C THR A 131 -9.88 1.53 0.08
N ILE A 132 -10.09 2.41 1.06
CA ILE A 132 -10.47 2.04 2.43
C ILE A 132 -11.82 1.32 2.44
N GLU A 133 -12.82 1.84 1.72
CA GLU A 133 -14.16 1.26 1.63
C GLU A 133 -14.12 -0.20 1.16
N VAL A 134 -13.36 -0.49 0.09
CA VAL A 134 -13.21 -1.87 -0.41
C VAL A 134 -12.57 -2.77 0.64
N MET A 135 -11.55 -2.29 1.34
CA MET A 135 -10.89 -3.07 2.39
C MET A 135 -11.83 -3.36 3.56
N VAL A 136 -12.61 -2.38 3.99
CA VAL A 136 -13.59 -2.54 5.09
C VAL A 136 -14.70 -3.49 4.70
N GLU A 137 -15.26 -3.35 3.49
CA GLU A 137 -16.33 -4.24 2.99
C GLU A 137 -15.89 -5.70 2.90
N ALA A 138 -14.63 -5.96 2.53
CA ALA A 138 -14.08 -7.31 2.48
C ALA A 138 -13.82 -7.94 3.87
N ASN A 139 -13.84 -7.13 4.94
CA ASN A 139 -13.60 -7.55 6.33
C ASN A 139 -14.82 -7.38 7.25
N ALA A 140 -16.00 -7.08 6.69
CA ALA A 140 -17.27 -6.94 7.41
C ALA A 140 -17.98 -8.29 7.59
#